data_AF-A0A2V8HFQ5-F1
#
_entry.id   AF-A0A2V8HFQ5-F1
#
_cell.length_a   1.000
_cell.length_b   1.000
_cell.length_c   1.000
_cell.angle_alpha   90.00
_cell.angle_beta   90.00
_cell.angle_gamma   90.00
#
_symmetry.space_group_name_H-M   'P 1'
#
loop_
_entity.id
_entity.type
_entity.pdbx_description
1 polymer ?
#
loop_
_entity_poly.entity_id
_entity_poly.type
_entity_poly.pdbx_seq_one_letter_code
_entity_poly.pdbx_strand_id
1 'polypeptide(L)' 'MTASRHRSRWAVETRPRRLAGSGLGLAIVRDLAEVYGGSIALDRSPMGGLRARLHLPRA' A
#
# COMPACT_ATOMS: atom_id res chain seq x y z
N MET A 1 -45.37 16.48 -28.91
CA MET A 1 -44.09 17.24 -28.96
C MET A 1 -43.37 17.04 -27.62
N THR A 2 -42.83 15.86 -27.32
CA THR A 2 -41.40 15.45 -27.48
C THR A 2 -40.37 16.37 -26.83
N ALA A 3 -40.25 16.28 -25.50
CA ALA A 3 -39.05 16.71 -24.78
C ALA A 3 -38.64 15.62 -23.79
N SER A 4 -37.64 14.82 -24.16
CA SER A 4 -36.94 13.93 -23.22
C SER A 4 -35.56 13.64 -23.79
N ARG A 5 -34.70 14.65 -23.65
CA ARG A 5 -33.29 14.60 -24.03
C ARG A 5 -32.49 13.79 -23.02
N HIS A 6 -31.48 13.13 -23.57
CA HIS A 6 -30.17 12.89 -22.95
C HIS A 6 -30.08 11.88 -21.79
N ARG A 7 -30.12 10.60 -22.17
CA ARG A 7 -29.45 9.53 -21.43
C ARG A 7 -27.93 9.66 -21.63
N SER A 8 -27.29 10.52 -20.86
CA SER A 8 -25.84 10.76 -20.93
C SER A 8 -25.06 9.67 -20.20
N ARG A 9 -24.69 8.63 -20.96
CA ARG A 9 -23.38 7.93 -20.95
C ARG A 9 -22.52 8.15 -19.69
N TRP A 10 -22.64 7.27 -18.70
CA TRP A 10 -21.60 7.06 -17.68
C TRP A 10 -20.67 5.94 -18.14
N ALA A 11 -19.79 6.24 -19.09
CA ALA A 11 -18.64 5.39 -19.33
C ALA A 11 -17.66 5.64 -18.18
N VAL A 12 -17.71 4.78 -17.16
CA VAL A 12 -16.66 4.74 -16.13
C VAL A 12 -15.42 4.20 -16.83
N GLU A 13 -14.56 5.11 -17.26
CA GLU A 13 -13.27 4.78 -17.86
C GLU A 13 -12.40 4.10 -16.80
N THR A 14 -12.31 2.76 -16.85
CA THR A 14 -11.44 1.94 -16.02
C THR A 14 -9.99 2.10 -16.44
N ARG A 15 -9.42 3.29 -16.23
CA ARG A 15 -7.97 3.45 -16.33
C ARG A 15 -7.35 2.75 -15.13
N PRO A 16 -6.40 1.81 -15.32
CA PRO A 16 -5.66 1.24 -14.21
C PRO A 16 -4.82 2.36 -13.59
N ARG A 17 -5.39 3.02 -12.58
CA ARG A 17 -4.66 3.91 -11.68
C ARG A 17 -3.63 3.01 -11.00
N ARG A 18 -2.36 3.11 -11.44
CA ARG A 18 -1.26 2.63 -10.61
C ARG A 18 -1.40 3.39 -9.30
N LEU A 19 -1.88 2.73 -8.26
CA LEU A 19 -1.84 3.23 -6.91
C LEU A 19 -0.36 3.24 -6.56
N ALA A 20 0.32 4.36 -6.83
CA ALA A 20 1.62 4.61 -6.26
C ALA A 20 1.41 4.52 -4.75
N GLY A 21 1.92 3.45 -4.13
CA GLY A 21 1.87 3.32 -2.69
C GLY A 21 2.54 4.55 -2.09
N SER A 22 1.90 5.18 -1.10
CA SER A 22 2.42 6.38 -0.44
C SER A 22 3.74 6.15 0.31
N GLY A 23 4.29 4.94 0.30
CA GLY A 23 5.49 4.56 1.05
C GLY A 23 5.24 4.35 2.55
N LEU A 24 3.99 4.50 3.02
CA LEU A 24 3.66 4.49 4.44
C LEU A 24 3.75 3.11 5.12
N GLY A 25 3.62 2.02 4.36
CA GLY A 25 3.52 0.68 4.95
C GLY A 25 4.70 0.31 5.85
N LEU A 26 5.93 0.58 5.42
CA LEU A 26 7.12 0.26 6.21
C LEU A 26 7.37 1.25 7.36
N ALA A 27 6.93 2.51 7.21
CA ALA A 27 6.98 3.48 8.31
C ALA A 27 6.06 3.04 9.45
N ILE A 28 4.82 2.65 9.14
CA ILE A 28 3.87 2.13 10.14
C ILE A 28 4.42 0.89 10.84
N VAL A 29 5.00 -0.05 10.09
CA VAL A 29 5.57 -1.28 10.68
C VAL A 29 6.74 -0.96 11.61
N ARG A 30 7.58 0.01 11.25
CA ARG A 30 8.67 0.47 12.12
C ARG A 30 8.13 1.03 13.42
N ASP A 31 7.18 1.96 13.34
CA ASP A 31 6.59 2.60 14.52
C ASP A 31 5.95 1.55 15.45
N LEU A 32 5.20 0.59 14.89
CA LEU A 32 4.62 -0.50 15.65
C LEU A 32 5.67 -1.39 16.31
N ALA A 33 6.71 -1.79 15.57
CA ALA A 33 7.78 -2.61 16.11
C ALA A 33 8.47 -1.92 17.30
N GLU A 34 8.75 -0.62 17.18
CA GLU A 34 9.35 0.17 18.26
C GLU A 34 8.43 0.26 19.49
N VAL A 35 7.12 0.47 19.30
CA VAL A 35 6.13 0.48 20.40
C VAL A 35 6.08 -0.85 21.17
N TYR A 36 6.25 -1.98 20.47
CA TYR A 36 6.30 -3.31 21.11
C TYR A 36 7.68 -3.69 21.65
N GLY A 37 8.65 -2.76 21.69
CA GLY A 37 10.02 -3.04 22.13
C GLY A 37 10.82 -3.92 21.15
N GLY A 38 10.35 -4.03 19.92
CA GLY A 38 10.98 -4.73 18.82
C GLY A 38 11.75 -3.80 17.87
N SER A 39 12.09 -4.34 16.70
CA SER A 39 12.77 -3.58 15.63
C SER A 39 12.56 -4.21 14.26
N ILE A 40 12.72 -3.41 13.19
CA ILE A 40 12.72 -3.87 11.80
C ILE A 40 14.01 -3.45 11.09
N ALA A 41 14.60 -4.37 10.33
CA ALA A 41 15.75 -4.11 9.45
C ALA A 41 15.42 -4.45 8.00
N LEU A 42 15.85 -3.58 7.08
CA LEU A 42 15.67 -3.73 5.64
C LEU A 42 17.02 -3.92 4.95
N ASP A 43 17.07 -4.85 4.01
CA ASP A 43 18.30 -5.30 3.38
C ASP A 43 18.03 -5.81 1.96
N ARG A 44 19.08 -5.98 1.15
CA ARG A 44 18.94 -6.71 -0.10
C ARG A 44 18.78 -8.20 0.18
N SER A 45 17.87 -8.83 -0.53
CA SER A 45 17.70 -10.29 -0.46
C SER A 45 18.75 -10.98 -1.37
N PRO A 46 19.38 -12.07 -0.91
CA PRO A 46 20.23 -12.91 -1.77
C PRO A 46 19.48 -13.50 -2.98
N MET A 47 18.16 -13.62 -2.89
CA MET A 47 17.30 -14.08 -3.99
C MET A 47 16.85 -12.94 -4.92
N GLY A 48 17.35 -11.72 -4.71
CA GLY A 48 16.85 -10.51 -5.37
C GLY A 48 15.68 -9.87 -4.63
N GLY A 49 15.52 -8.55 -4.78
CA GLY A 49 14.49 -7.77 -4.10
C GLY A 49 14.84 -7.39 -2.66
N LEU A 50 13.80 -7.18 -1.84
CA LEU A 50 13.90 -6.68 -0.46
C LEU A 50 13.79 -7.83 0.55
N ARG A 51 14.69 -7.83 1.54
CA ARG A 51 14.62 -8.67 2.74
C ARG A 51 14.27 -7.77 3.93
N ALA A 52 13.14 -8.05 4.58
CA ALA A 52 12.74 -7.40 5.83
C ALA A 52 12.88 -8.40 6.98
N ARG A 53 13.55 -8.00 8.07
CA ARG A 53 13.68 -8.79 9.30
C ARG A 53 13.01 -8.05 10.43
N LEU A 54 11.99 -8.66 11.02
CA LEU A 54 11.26 -8.13 12.18
C LEU A 54 11.68 -8.91 13.43
N HIS A 55 12.12 -8.21 14.47
CA HIS A 55 12.41 -8.76 15.79
C HIS A 55 11.37 -8.25 16.79
N LEU A 56 10.80 -9.15 17.58
CA LEU A 56 9.85 -8.83 18.64
C LEU A 56 10.26 -9.53 19.94
N PRO A 57 10.06 -8.92 21.12
CA PRO A 57 10.24 -9.59 22.40
C PRO A 57 9.36 -10.83 22.53
N ARG A 58 9.80 -11.81 23.33
CA ARG A 58 8.95 -12.95 23.73
C ARG A 58 7.92 -12.50 24.76
N ALA A 59 6.73 -13.08 24.70
CA ALA A 59 5.67 -12.89 25.69
C ALA A 59 5.95 -13.67 26.98
#